data_AF-A0A3M1XQ24-F1
#
_entry.id   AF-A0A3M1XQ24-F1
#
_cell.length_a   1.000
_cell.length_b   1.000
_cell.length_c   1.000
_cell.angle_alpha   90.00
_cell.angle_beta   90.00
_cell.angle_gamma   90.00
#
_symmetry.space_group_name_H-M   'P 1'
#
loop_
_entity.id
_entity.type
_entity.pdbx_description
1 polymer ?
#
loop_
_entity_poly.entity_id
_entity_poly.type
_entity_poly.pdbx_seq_one_letter_code
_entity_poly.pdbx_strand_id
1 'polypeptide(L)'
;MRIGLLTVFLFWMGFLSLQAQDADRRPGEFIVLLQPNQSVEALCAEHSAQSGTRIVPERLLSADWRAYLLSCPPGAPGQEDLLKGLQTHPGVILAQFNHILTLREAPLLTPNDPEFPQQWALHNTGQQGGTPGADIDALAAWDLATGGPTGLGDTVVIAVIDEGIDLSHPDLPLWKNRQEIPGNGLDDDQNGYIDDYDGWNAYAGNGQLPNNSHGTHVSGITAAKGDNGLGITGINWDAQVMPIAGASGNEALVVSAYGYV
;
A
#
# COMPACT_ATOMS: atom_id res chain seq x y z
N MET A 1 -32.31 -43.39 16.73
CA MET A 1 -31.13 -44.20 17.12
C MET A 1 -30.00 -43.81 16.19
N ARG A 2 -28.85 -43.31 16.72
CA ARG A 2 -27.84 -42.48 16.00
C ARG A 2 -28.41 -41.09 15.60
N ILE A 3 -27.78 -39.91 15.75
CA ILE A 3 -26.41 -39.41 16.11
C ILE A 3 -25.48 -39.13 14.90
N GLY A 4 -25.02 -37.86 14.82
CA GLY A 4 -24.12 -37.20 13.83
C GLY A 4 -24.64 -35.76 13.58
N LEU A 5 -23.95 -34.64 13.87
CA LEU A 5 -22.68 -34.08 13.31
C LEU A 5 -22.77 -33.87 11.78
N LEU A 6 -22.37 -32.75 11.17
CA LEU A 6 -21.77 -31.44 11.58
C LEU A 6 -22.18 -30.39 10.47
N THR A 7 -21.94 -29.07 10.42
CA THR A 7 -21.09 -28.05 11.11
C THR A 7 -21.75 -26.66 10.95
N VAL A 8 -21.22 -25.59 11.59
CA VAL A 8 -21.41 -24.18 11.17
C VAL A 8 -20.19 -23.72 10.37
N PHE A 9 -20.37 -22.89 9.32
CA PHE A 9 -19.27 -22.15 8.69
C PHE A 9 -19.63 -20.66 8.57
N LEU A 10 -18.85 -19.84 9.28
CA LEU A 10 -18.88 -18.38 9.32
C LEU A 10 -17.48 -17.95 9.84
N PHE A 11 -17.04 -16.73 9.52
CA PHE A 11 -15.67 -16.18 9.65
C PHE A 11 -14.62 -16.69 8.65
N TRP A 12 -14.27 -15.82 7.69
CA TRP A 12 -12.89 -15.68 7.21
C TRP A 12 -12.58 -14.27 6.68
N MET A 13 -12.67 -13.26 7.56
CA MET A 13 -12.12 -11.91 7.34
C MET A 13 -11.52 -11.42 8.66
N GLY A 14 -10.20 -11.17 8.69
CA GLY A 14 -9.52 -10.68 9.91
C GLY A 14 -8.05 -11.07 10.10
N PHE A 15 -7.26 -11.24 9.05
CA PHE A 15 -5.86 -11.69 9.15
C PHE A 15 -4.77 -10.78 8.54
N LEU A 16 -5.13 -9.72 7.81
CA LEU A 16 -4.16 -8.93 7.02
C LEU A 16 -3.64 -7.64 7.69
N SER A 17 -4.21 -7.21 8.82
CA SER A 17 -3.80 -5.97 9.50
C SER A 17 -2.68 -6.15 10.54
N LEU A 18 -2.13 -7.36 10.69
CA LEU A 18 -1.33 -7.75 11.87
C LEU A 18 0.18 -7.77 11.63
N GLN A 19 0.65 -8.15 10.44
CA GLN A 19 2.10 -8.27 10.17
C GLN A 19 2.82 -6.90 10.08
N ALA A 20 2.09 -5.82 9.81
CA ALA A 20 2.66 -4.48 9.65
C ALA A 20 3.15 -3.84 10.97
N GLN A 21 2.90 -4.46 12.13
CA GLN A 21 3.30 -3.94 13.45
C GLN A 21 4.34 -4.82 14.17
N ASP A 22 4.87 -5.85 13.50
CA ASP A 22 5.79 -6.80 14.13
C ASP A 22 7.28 -6.38 14.03
N ALA A 23 7.60 -5.47 13.11
CA ALA A 23 8.93 -4.90 12.97
C ALA A 23 9.22 -3.84 14.07
N ASP A 24 10.39 -3.95 14.70
CA ASP A 24 10.95 -2.99 15.66
C ASP A 24 9.97 -2.47 16.74
N ARG A 25 9.30 -3.38 17.44
CA ARG A 25 8.56 -3.11 18.69
C ARG A 25 9.26 -3.67 19.94
N ARG A 26 8.99 -3.06 21.10
CA ARG A 26 9.32 -3.61 22.43
C ARG A 26 8.26 -4.66 22.81
N PRO A 27 8.59 -5.96 22.91
CA PRO A 27 7.59 -6.98 23.21
C PRO A 27 7.00 -6.80 24.62
N GLY A 28 5.66 -6.85 24.71
CA GLY A 28 4.90 -6.60 25.93
C GLY A 28 4.64 -5.13 26.27
N GLU A 29 5.09 -4.16 25.46
CA GLU A 29 4.93 -2.72 25.74
C GLU A 29 3.93 -2.01 24.80
N PHE A 30 3.04 -1.21 25.37
CA PHE A 30 1.96 -0.50 24.68
C PHE A 30 1.96 0.99 25.05
N ILE A 31 1.69 1.88 24.10
CA ILE A 31 1.42 3.30 24.36
C ILE A 31 -0.09 3.53 24.23
N VAL A 32 -0.71 4.12 25.25
CA VAL A 32 -2.14 4.49 25.26
C VAL A 32 -2.34 5.97 25.58
N LEU A 33 -3.29 6.63 24.91
CA LEU A 33 -3.78 7.97 25.23
C LEU A 33 -5.20 7.84 25.80
N LEU A 34 -5.49 8.49 26.93
CA LEU A 34 -6.73 8.24 27.69
C LEU A 34 -7.66 9.46 27.77
N GLN A 35 -8.97 9.20 27.63
CA GLN A 35 -10.04 10.20 27.82
C GLN A 35 -9.95 10.86 29.21
N PRO A 36 -10.19 12.19 29.37
CA PRO A 36 -9.83 12.97 30.56
C PRO A 36 -10.25 12.42 31.94
N ASN A 37 -11.34 11.67 32.02
CA ASN A 37 -11.89 11.14 33.27
C ASN A 37 -11.50 9.66 33.56
N GLN A 38 -10.64 9.06 32.75
CA GLN A 38 -10.26 7.65 32.86
C GLN A 38 -9.00 7.46 33.70
N SER A 39 -8.98 6.40 34.52
CA SER A 39 -7.81 5.92 35.28
C SER A 39 -7.09 4.83 34.48
N VAL A 40 -5.76 4.94 34.39
CA VAL A 40 -4.93 3.93 33.71
C VAL A 40 -4.86 2.63 34.53
N GLU A 41 -4.93 2.74 35.85
CA GLU A 41 -4.96 1.63 36.80
C GLU A 41 -6.24 0.80 36.62
N ALA A 42 -7.39 1.47 36.49
CA ALA A 42 -8.68 0.83 36.21
C ALA A 42 -8.68 0.14 34.84
N LEU A 43 -8.21 0.82 33.80
CA LEU A 43 -8.07 0.25 32.44
C LEU A 43 -7.21 -1.03 32.44
N CYS A 44 -6.05 -0.99 33.10
CA CYS A 44 -5.13 -2.13 33.19
C CYS A 44 -5.72 -3.29 34.00
N ALA A 45 -6.42 -2.99 35.11
CA ALA A 45 -7.10 -4.01 35.91
C ALA A 45 -8.25 -4.69 35.13
N GLU A 46 -9.03 -3.91 34.38
CA GLU A 46 -10.09 -4.41 33.50
C GLU A 46 -9.52 -5.34 32.42
N HIS A 47 -8.55 -4.88 31.64
CA HIS A 47 -7.96 -5.68 30.56
C HIS A 47 -7.20 -6.91 31.09
N SER A 48 -6.61 -6.82 32.28
CA SER A 48 -5.99 -7.98 32.95
C SER A 48 -7.02 -9.04 33.33
N ALA A 49 -8.19 -8.63 33.82
CA ALA A 49 -9.27 -9.54 34.19
C ALA A 49 -9.97 -10.16 32.95
N GLN A 50 -10.09 -9.41 31.86
CA GLN A 50 -10.70 -9.87 30.60
C GLN A 50 -9.80 -10.83 29.81
N SER A 51 -8.50 -10.54 29.72
CA SER A 51 -7.54 -11.33 28.93
C SER A 51 -6.84 -12.46 29.69
N GLY A 52 -6.83 -12.41 31.03
CA GLY A 52 -5.99 -13.27 31.87
C GLY A 52 -4.48 -12.92 31.84
N THR A 53 -4.05 -11.99 30.97
CA THR A 53 -2.67 -11.51 30.93
C THR A 53 -2.55 -10.26 31.78
N ARG A 54 -1.61 -10.25 32.74
CA ARG A 54 -1.35 -9.08 33.59
C ARG A 54 -0.79 -7.92 32.76
N ILE A 55 -1.58 -6.86 32.60
CA ILE A 55 -1.16 -5.54 32.10
C ILE A 55 -1.04 -4.59 33.30
N VAL A 56 -0.03 -3.72 33.31
CA VAL A 56 0.14 -2.66 34.33
C VAL A 56 0.53 -1.32 33.69
N PRO A 57 0.21 -0.18 34.33
CA PRO A 57 0.80 1.09 33.96
C PRO A 57 2.28 1.10 34.37
N GLU A 58 3.17 1.20 33.39
CA GLU A 58 4.62 1.26 33.61
C GLU A 58 5.07 2.70 33.90
N ARG A 59 4.58 3.66 33.10
CA ARG A 59 5.04 5.06 33.16
C ARG A 59 4.05 6.04 32.52
N LEU A 60 3.82 7.19 33.15
CA LEU A 60 3.21 8.35 32.48
C LEU A 60 4.23 8.96 31.50
N LEU A 61 3.87 9.02 30.21
CA LEU A 61 4.71 9.57 29.14
C LEU A 61 4.48 11.06 28.92
N SER A 62 3.22 11.51 29.00
CA SER A 62 2.85 12.93 28.90
C SER A 62 1.57 13.18 29.70
N ALA A 63 1.62 14.17 30.60
CA ALA A 63 0.47 14.57 31.41
C ALA A 63 -0.60 15.26 30.56
N ASP A 64 -0.20 16.20 29.71
CA ASP A 64 -1.11 17.00 28.88
C ASP A 64 -1.85 16.16 27.85
N TRP A 65 -1.18 15.15 27.28
CA TRP A 65 -1.77 14.20 26.32
C TRP A 65 -2.42 13.01 27.01
N ARG A 66 -2.30 12.91 28.35
CA ARG A 66 -2.70 11.76 29.18
C ARG A 66 -2.25 10.43 28.57
N ALA A 67 -0.97 10.41 28.15
CA ALA A 67 -0.33 9.31 27.46
C ALA A 67 0.47 8.46 28.43
N TYR A 68 0.31 7.14 28.38
CA TYR A 68 0.92 6.18 29.29
C TYR A 68 1.60 5.04 28.52
N LEU A 69 2.73 4.57 29.04
CA LEU A 69 3.32 3.29 28.72
C LEU A 69 2.68 2.23 29.61
N LEU A 70 2.12 1.18 29.02
CA LEU A 70 1.67 -0.02 29.70
C LEU A 70 2.64 -1.17 29.41
N SER A 71 2.81 -2.07 30.36
CA SER A 71 3.63 -3.27 30.21
C SER A 71 2.84 -4.54 30.56
N CYS A 72 3.15 -5.64 29.86
CA CYS A 72 2.78 -7.01 30.19
C CYS A 72 4.02 -7.92 30.05
N PRO A 73 3.98 -9.20 30.45
CA PRO A 73 5.11 -10.11 30.27
C PRO A 73 5.53 -10.18 28.79
N PRO A 74 6.80 -9.94 28.42
CA PRO A 74 7.23 -9.85 27.01
C PRO A 74 6.94 -11.09 26.15
N GLY A 75 6.81 -12.27 26.78
CA GLY A 75 6.43 -13.54 26.15
C GLY A 75 4.96 -13.94 26.37
N ALA A 76 4.08 -13.01 26.76
CA ALA A 76 2.64 -13.28 26.83
C ALA A 76 2.08 -13.51 25.40
N PRO A 77 1.21 -14.51 25.19
CA PRO A 77 0.57 -14.73 23.90
C PRO A 77 -0.55 -13.72 23.64
N GLY A 78 -0.81 -13.42 22.36
CA GLY A 78 -1.96 -12.60 21.94
C GLY A 78 -1.84 -11.11 22.29
N GLN A 79 -0.63 -10.55 22.28
CA GLN A 79 -0.41 -9.11 22.52
C GLN A 79 -1.16 -8.25 21.49
N GLU A 80 -1.43 -8.82 20.32
CA GLU A 80 -2.23 -8.32 19.21
C GLU A 80 -3.70 -8.16 19.62
N ASP A 81 -4.27 -9.17 20.31
CA ASP A 81 -5.63 -9.11 20.86
C ASP A 81 -5.69 -8.18 22.10
N LEU A 82 -4.62 -8.09 22.90
CA LEU A 82 -4.52 -7.09 23.98
C LEU A 82 -4.56 -5.66 23.41
N LEU A 83 -3.78 -5.38 22.36
CA LEU A 83 -3.79 -4.09 21.67
C LEU A 83 -5.17 -3.79 21.09
N LYS A 84 -5.78 -4.76 20.40
CA LYS A 84 -7.12 -4.64 19.83
C LYS A 84 -8.18 -4.35 20.91
N GLY A 85 -8.08 -5.00 22.07
CA GLY A 85 -8.88 -4.69 23.25
C GLY A 85 -8.75 -3.21 23.64
N LEU A 86 -7.51 -2.76 23.90
CA LEU A 86 -7.21 -1.37 24.25
C LEU A 86 -7.71 -0.37 23.19
N GLN A 87 -7.57 -0.66 21.90
CA GLN A 87 -8.05 0.17 20.78
C GLN A 87 -9.58 0.27 20.71
N THR A 88 -10.31 -0.74 21.18
CA THR A 88 -11.79 -0.74 21.20
C THR A 88 -12.40 -0.20 22.50
N HIS A 89 -11.59 0.09 23.52
CA HIS A 89 -12.10 0.55 24.81
C HIS A 89 -12.56 2.02 24.75
N PRO A 90 -13.78 2.37 25.20
CA PRO A 90 -14.34 3.72 25.07
C PRO A 90 -13.63 4.77 25.94
N GLY A 91 -12.74 4.35 26.85
CA GLY A 91 -11.87 5.24 27.62
C GLY A 91 -10.55 5.58 26.94
N VAL A 92 -10.20 4.90 25.84
CA VAL A 92 -8.96 5.08 25.09
C VAL A 92 -9.22 5.96 23.87
N ILE A 93 -8.29 6.88 23.59
CA ILE A 93 -8.29 7.75 22.40
C ILE A 93 -7.45 7.10 21.29
N LEU A 94 -6.32 6.50 21.68
CA LEU A 94 -5.40 5.78 20.79
C LEU A 94 -4.66 4.73 21.61
N ALA A 95 -4.43 3.55 21.02
CA ALA A 95 -3.48 2.56 21.54
C ALA A 95 -2.63 1.98 20.40
N GLN A 96 -1.35 1.74 20.67
CA GLN A 96 -0.36 1.16 19.77
C GLN A 96 0.73 0.41 20.55
N PHE A 97 1.57 -0.40 19.89
CA PHE A 97 2.80 -0.92 20.49
C PHE A 97 3.84 0.19 20.72
N ASN A 98 4.76 -0.02 21.67
CA ASN A 98 5.92 0.85 21.84
C ASN A 98 7.02 0.48 20.83
N HIS A 99 7.16 1.26 19.76
CA HIS A 99 8.14 1.03 18.70
C HIS A 99 9.53 1.57 19.05
N ILE A 100 10.57 0.91 18.54
CA ILE A 100 11.97 1.30 18.70
C ILE A 100 12.29 2.35 17.65
N LEU A 101 12.57 3.58 18.09
CA LEU A 101 13.00 4.66 17.20
C LEU A 101 14.53 4.71 17.15
N THR A 102 15.07 4.71 15.93
CA THR A 102 16.49 4.94 15.61
C THR A 102 16.67 6.32 14.99
N LEU A 103 17.91 6.84 14.97
CA LEU A 103 18.24 8.00 14.15
C LEU A 103 18.41 7.56 12.69
N ARG A 104 17.92 8.35 11.74
CA ARG A 104 18.05 8.10 10.28
C ARG A 104 19.49 8.33 9.83
N GLU A 105 20.33 7.33 10.04
CA GLU A 105 21.75 7.29 9.61
C GLU A 105 22.01 6.24 8.50
N ALA A 106 20.96 5.57 8.00
CA ALA A 106 21.05 4.71 6.82
C ALA A 106 21.30 5.54 5.54
N PRO A 107 22.04 5.02 4.55
CA PRO A 107 22.04 5.59 3.20
C PRO A 107 20.64 5.46 2.58
N LEU A 108 20.25 6.44 1.77
CA LEU A 108 18.95 6.47 1.11
C LEU A 108 18.75 5.23 0.21
N LEU A 109 17.55 4.66 0.23
CA LEU A 109 17.18 3.47 -0.54
C LEU A 109 17.44 3.69 -2.04
N THR A 110 18.47 3.02 -2.55
CA THR A 110 18.90 3.06 -3.94
C THR A 110 18.53 1.73 -4.59
N PRO A 111 17.61 1.69 -5.58
CA PRO A 111 17.21 0.45 -6.23
C PRO A 111 18.36 -0.21 -6.99
N ASN A 112 18.29 -1.54 -7.14
CA ASN A 112 19.30 -2.35 -7.82
C ASN A 112 19.24 -2.36 -9.36
N ASP A 113 18.30 -1.60 -9.94
CA ASP A 113 17.96 -1.63 -11.37
C ASP A 113 19.09 -1.06 -12.28
N PRO A 114 19.52 -1.75 -13.36
CA PRO A 114 20.77 -1.45 -14.06
C PRO A 114 20.88 -0.04 -14.67
N GLU A 115 19.78 0.52 -15.19
CA GLU A 115 19.78 1.83 -15.82
C GLU A 115 19.51 2.98 -14.81
N PHE A 116 19.23 2.68 -13.53
CA PHE A 116 18.93 3.69 -12.50
C PHE A 116 19.96 4.84 -12.41
N PRO A 117 21.29 4.62 -12.52
CA PRO A 117 22.28 5.71 -12.51
C PRO A 117 22.09 6.77 -13.63
N GLN A 118 21.32 6.46 -14.68
CA GLN A 118 20.98 7.38 -15.77
C GLN A 118 19.69 8.18 -15.50
N GLN A 119 18.86 7.77 -14.53
CA GLN A 119 17.60 8.40 -14.15
C GLN A 119 17.82 9.67 -13.30
N TRP A 120 18.51 10.66 -13.87
CA TRP A 120 18.88 11.93 -13.22
C TRP A 120 17.71 12.68 -12.58
N ALA A 121 16.48 12.49 -13.08
CA ALA A 121 15.28 13.12 -12.51
C ALA A 121 14.86 12.50 -11.17
N LEU A 122 15.33 11.29 -10.85
CA LEU A 122 15.07 10.58 -9.58
C LEU A 122 16.28 10.67 -8.62
N HIS A 123 17.50 10.80 -9.15
CA HIS A 123 18.70 11.07 -8.37
C HIS A 123 19.76 11.82 -9.19
N ASN A 124 19.96 13.10 -8.89
CA ASN A 124 20.92 13.97 -9.56
C ASN A 124 22.20 14.09 -8.72
N THR A 125 23.24 13.38 -9.14
CA THR A 125 24.60 13.43 -8.57
C THR A 125 25.49 14.47 -9.26
N GLY A 126 24.93 15.28 -10.17
CA GLY A 126 25.68 16.13 -11.09
C GLY A 126 26.15 15.42 -12.36
N GLN A 127 25.55 14.26 -12.70
CA GLN A 127 25.89 13.52 -13.91
C GLN A 127 25.70 14.40 -15.16
N GLN A 128 26.58 14.21 -16.15
CA GLN A 128 26.63 14.98 -17.40
C GLN A 128 26.77 16.51 -17.23
N GLY A 129 27.14 16.99 -16.03
CA GLY A 129 27.28 18.43 -15.73
C GLY A 129 26.01 19.09 -15.19
N GLY A 130 25.03 18.29 -14.73
CA GLY A 130 23.87 18.79 -13.98
C GLY A 130 24.24 19.38 -12.62
N THR A 131 23.26 20.02 -11.97
CA THR A 131 23.39 20.48 -10.58
C THR A 131 23.01 19.33 -9.62
N PRO A 132 23.91 18.87 -8.72
CA PRO A 132 23.55 17.85 -7.73
C PRO A 132 22.35 18.26 -6.87
N GLY A 133 21.44 17.31 -6.62
CA GLY A 133 20.17 17.56 -5.91
C GLY A 133 19.13 18.35 -6.72
N ALA A 134 19.31 18.52 -8.04
CA ALA A 134 18.25 18.98 -8.94
C ALA A 134 17.49 17.78 -9.53
N ASP A 135 16.76 17.07 -8.66
CA ASP A 135 15.88 15.93 -8.94
C ASP A 135 14.55 16.10 -8.16
N ILE A 136 13.73 15.05 -8.05
CA ILE A 136 12.43 15.08 -7.34
C ILE A 136 12.49 14.55 -5.89
N ASP A 137 13.68 14.43 -5.29
CA ASP A 137 13.91 13.84 -3.95
C ASP A 137 13.41 12.37 -3.83
N ALA A 138 13.38 11.61 -4.94
CA ALA A 138 12.76 10.28 -5.00
C ALA A 138 13.36 9.30 -3.96
N LEU A 139 14.70 9.28 -3.84
CA LEU A 139 15.42 8.52 -2.82
C LEU A 139 14.97 8.85 -1.38
N ALA A 140 14.70 10.13 -1.09
CA ALA A 140 14.28 10.57 0.23
C ALA A 140 12.82 10.20 0.54
N ALA A 141 11.99 9.99 -0.50
CA ALA A 141 10.61 9.52 -0.43
C ALA A 141 10.51 7.98 -0.35
N TRP A 142 11.34 7.23 -1.10
CA TRP A 142 11.36 5.76 -1.05
C TRP A 142 11.85 5.20 0.28
N ASP A 143 12.70 5.95 0.99
CA ASP A 143 13.03 5.76 2.41
C ASP A 143 11.80 5.79 3.36
N LEU A 144 10.65 6.30 2.89
CA LEU A 144 9.38 6.31 3.63
C LEU A 144 8.40 5.28 3.04
N ALA A 145 8.27 5.23 1.72
CA ALA A 145 7.54 4.19 0.98
C ALA A 145 7.97 4.15 -0.50
N THR A 146 8.30 2.96 -1.00
CA THR A 146 8.52 2.68 -2.44
C THR A 146 7.23 2.69 -3.26
N GLY A 147 6.08 2.60 -2.57
CA GLY A 147 4.79 2.25 -3.15
C GLY A 147 4.02 1.38 -2.16
N GLY A 148 3.35 0.36 -2.70
CA GLY A 148 2.67 -0.69 -1.95
C GLY A 148 1.15 -0.59 -2.01
N PRO A 149 0.43 -1.43 -1.25
CA PRO A 149 -1.01 -1.33 -1.13
C PRO A 149 -1.45 -0.09 -0.35
N THR A 150 -2.71 0.32 -0.53
CA THR A 150 -3.35 1.36 0.28
C THR A 150 -3.41 0.97 1.77
N GLY A 151 -3.73 1.92 2.64
CA GLY A 151 -4.02 1.64 4.05
C GLY A 151 -5.22 0.71 4.32
N LEU A 152 -5.95 0.30 3.29
CA LEU A 152 -7.02 -0.72 3.35
C LEU A 152 -6.59 -2.08 2.77
N GLY A 153 -5.44 -2.14 2.07
CA GLY A 153 -4.91 -3.35 1.42
C GLY A 153 -5.08 -3.40 -0.11
N ASP A 154 -5.65 -2.37 -0.74
CA ASP A 154 -5.91 -2.35 -2.18
C ASP A 154 -4.63 -2.07 -2.99
N THR A 155 -4.49 -2.63 -4.18
CA THR A 155 -3.39 -2.28 -5.09
C THR A 155 -3.60 -0.88 -5.67
N VAL A 156 -2.57 -0.03 -5.66
CA VAL A 156 -2.60 1.27 -6.36
C VAL A 156 -2.61 1.04 -7.87
N VAL A 157 -3.55 1.64 -8.58
CA VAL A 157 -3.63 1.60 -10.05
C VAL A 157 -3.48 3.02 -10.61
N ILE A 158 -2.64 3.17 -11.63
CA ILE A 158 -2.39 4.43 -12.34
C ILE A 158 -2.96 4.29 -13.76
N ALA A 159 -4.02 5.04 -14.04
CA ALA A 159 -4.56 5.18 -15.39
C ALA A 159 -3.60 6.03 -16.25
N VAL A 160 -3.08 5.45 -17.33
CA VAL A 160 -2.20 6.12 -18.30
C VAL A 160 -2.95 6.26 -19.61
N ILE A 161 -3.53 7.46 -19.83
CA ILE A 161 -4.16 7.84 -21.09
C ILE A 161 -3.07 8.37 -22.02
N ASP A 162 -2.68 7.57 -23.03
CA ASP A 162 -1.62 7.88 -23.98
C ASP A 162 -2.02 7.42 -25.40
N GLU A 163 -1.07 7.12 -26.29
CA GLU A 163 -1.31 6.58 -27.63
C GLU A 163 -1.38 5.05 -27.69
N GLY A 164 -0.98 4.35 -26.62
CA GLY A 164 -0.89 2.87 -26.57
C GLY A 164 0.18 2.37 -25.60
N ILE A 165 0.46 1.07 -25.58
CA ILE A 165 1.46 0.46 -24.69
C ILE A 165 1.99 -0.88 -25.24
N ASP A 166 3.23 -1.22 -24.92
CA ASP A 166 3.74 -2.59 -25.06
C ASP A 166 3.21 -3.46 -23.91
N LEU A 167 2.11 -4.18 -24.18
CA LEU A 167 1.51 -5.15 -23.25
C LEU A 167 2.42 -6.34 -22.89
N SER A 168 3.60 -6.47 -23.52
CA SER A 168 4.58 -7.52 -23.26
C SER A 168 5.86 -7.05 -22.54
N HIS A 169 5.95 -5.75 -22.19
CA HIS A 169 7.15 -5.19 -21.57
C HIS A 169 7.42 -5.83 -20.18
N PRO A 170 8.60 -6.47 -19.97
CA PRO A 170 8.83 -7.30 -18.79
C PRO A 170 8.94 -6.51 -17.48
N ASP A 171 9.18 -5.20 -17.59
CA ASP A 171 9.40 -4.28 -16.46
C ASP A 171 8.11 -3.54 -16.02
N LEU A 172 6.99 -3.74 -16.75
CA LEU A 172 5.73 -3.03 -16.48
C LEU A 172 4.70 -3.92 -15.76
N PRO A 173 4.32 -3.61 -14.50
CA PRO A 173 3.21 -4.25 -13.81
C PRO A 173 1.87 -3.76 -14.38
N LEU A 174 1.31 -4.50 -15.35
CA LEU A 174 0.05 -4.14 -15.98
C LEU A 174 -1.16 -4.57 -15.13
N TRP A 175 -2.11 -3.64 -14.95
CA TRP A 175 -3.45 -3.93 -14.45
C TRP A 175 -4.21 -4.82 -15.44
N LYS A 176 -5.24 -5.53 -14.95
CA LYS A 176 -6.18 -6.32 -15.75
C LYS A 176 -7.59 -6.21 -15.18
N ASN A 177 -8.61 -6.06 -16.03
CA ASN A 177 -9.99 -6.17 -15.57
C ASN A 177 -10.29 -7.65 -15.25
N ARG A 178 -10.32 -8.01 -13.97
CA ARG A 178 -10.54 -9.41 -13.54
C ARG A 178 -12.01 -9.84 -13.56
N GLN A 179 -12.91 -8.97 -14.03
CA GLN A 179 -14.33 -9.27 -14.18
C GLN A 179 -14.67 -9.75 -15.60
N GLU A 180 -13.89 -9.36 -16.61
CA GLU A 180 -14.03 -9.80 -18.01
C GLU A 180 -13.44 -11.21 -18.28
N ILE A 181 -14.04 -11.92 -19.25
CA ILE A 181 -13.50 -13.15 -19.83
C ILE A 181 -12.86 -12.83 -21.21
N PRO A 182 -11.51 -12.82 -21.34
CA PRO A 182 -10.85 -12.22 -22.51
C PRO A 182 -11.22 -12.84 -23.86
N GLY A 183 -11.74 -12.01 -24.78
CA GLY A 183 -12.02 -12.39 -26.17
C GLY A 183 -13.30 -13.19 -26.34
N ASN A 184 -14.29 -13.01 -25.47
CA ASN A 184 -15.61 -13.65 -25.58
C ASN A 184 -16.61 -12.83 -26.42
N GLY A 185 -16.33 -11.55 -26.68
CA GLY A 185 -17.21 -10.63 -27.42
C GLY A 185 -18.41 -10.11 -26.63
N LEU A 186 -18.33 -10.12 -25.29
CA LEU A 186 -19.33 -9.63 -24.34
C LEU A 186 -18.75 -8.49 -23.48
N ASP A 187 -19.63 -7.95 -22.65
CA ASP A 187 -19.38 -6.99 -21.57
C ASP A 187 -19.87 -7.74 -20.32
N ASP A 188 -18.97 -8.50 -19.69
CA ASP A 188 -19.32 -9.42 -18.59
C ASP A 188 -19.60 -8.66 -17.29
N ASP A 189 -18.84 -7.60 -17.03
CA ASP A 189 -18.97 -6.76 -15.83
C ASP A 189 -20.04 -5.65 -15.94
N GLN A 190 -20.53 -5.39 -17.16
CA GLN A 190 -21.56 -4.40 -17.51
C GLN A 190 -21.15 -2.93 -17.32
N ASN A 191 -19.84 -2.63 -17.46
CA ASN A 191 -19.32 -1.27 -17.49
C ASN A 191 -19.54 -0.56 -18.84
N GLY A 192 -19.82 -1.30 -19.92
CA GLY A 192 -20.05 -0.77 -21.28
C GLY A 192 -18.88 -0.94 -22.26
N TYR A 193 -17.79 -1.59 -21.85
CA TYR A 193 -16.52 -1.71 -22.58
C TYR A 193 -16.19 -3.19 -22.87
N ILE A 194 -16.69 -3.70 -24.00
CA ILE A 194 -16.53 -5.10 -24.45
C ILE A 194 -15.05 -5.52 -24.53
N ASP A 195 -14.72 -6.66 -23.94
CA ASP A 195 -13.39 -7.30 -23.91
C ASP A 195 -12.26 -6.39 -23.36
N ASP A 196 -12.52 -5.49 -22.40
CA ASP A 196 -11.56 -4.48 -21.89
C ASP A 196 -10.41 -5.02 -20.99
N TYR A 197 -10.21 -6.33 -20.93
CA TYR A 197 -9.35 -7.03 -19.97
C TYR A 197 -7.93 -6.44 -19.81
N ASP A 198 -7.31 -5.96 -20.88
CA ASP A 198 -5.96 -5.39 -20.87
C ASP A 198 -5.92 -3.86 -20.69
N GLY A 199 -7.09 -3.20 -20.66
CA GLY A 199 -7.30 -1.75 -20.78
C GLY A 199 -8.07 -1.38 -22.06
N TRP A 200 -8.29 -0.09 -22.31
CA TRP A 200 -9.24 0.37 -23.35
C TRP A 200 -8.61 1.18 -24.49
N ASN A 201 -9.02 0.93 -25.73
CA ASN A 201 -8.63 1.70 -26.91
C ASN A 201 -9.79 2.58 -27.41
N ALA A 202 -9.81 3.84 -26.98
CA ALA A 202 -10.78 4.85 -27.39
C ALA A 202 -10.63 5.28 -28.86
N TYR A 203 -9.48 5.03 -29.52
CA TYR A 203 -9.35 5.26 -30.96
C TYR A 203 -10.14 4.23 -31.80
N ALA A 204 -10.31 3.01 -31.28
CA ALA A 204 -10.95 1.90 -31.99
C ALA A 204 -12.33 1.50 -31.41
N GLY A 205 -12.60 1.85 -30.15
CA GLY A 205 -13.81 1.44 -29.42
C GLY A 205 -13.79 -0.03 -29.00
N ASN A 206 -12.66 -0.54 -28.51
CA ASN A 206 -12.49 -1.94 -28.05
C ASN A 206 -11.32 -2.08 -27.05
N GLY A 207 -11.16 -3.26 -26.43
CA GLY A 207 -9.99 -3.58 -25.60
C GLY A 207 -8.66 -3.82 -26.34
N GLN A 208 -8.57 -3.61 -27.67
CA GLN A 208 -7.37 -3.91 -28.44
C GLN A 208 -6.39 -2.74 -28.48
N LEU A 209 -5.55 -2.65 -27.44
CA LEU A 209 -4.53 -1.60 -27.32
C LEU A 209 -3.44 -1.72 -28.40
N PRO A 210 -3.04 -0.61 -29.06
CA PRO A 210 -1.92 -0.60 -29.99
C PRO A 210 -0.58 -0.58 -29.23
N ASN A 211 0.43 -1.25 -29.79
CA ASN A 211 1.80 -1.12 -29.28
C ASN A 211 2.37 0.27 -29.60
N ASN A 212 2.79 1.03 -28.59
CA ASN A 212 3.32 2.38 -28.72
C ASN A 212 4.46 2.63 -27.71
N SER A 213 5.56 3.23 -28.17
CA SER A 213 6.74 3.49 -27.34
C SER A 213 6.62 4.71 -26.41
N HIS A 214 5.79 5.71 -26.74
CA HIS A 214 5.56 6.89 -25.91
C HIS A 214 4.81 6.51 -24.64
N GLY A 215 3.64 5.87 -24.74
CA GLY A 215 2.87 5.42 -23.59
C GLY A 215 3.57 4.36 -22.75
N THR A 216 4.40 3.49 -23.38
CA THR A 216 5.30 2.57 -22.66
C THR A 216 6.34 3.34 -21.84
N HIS A 217 6.95 4.39 -22.40
CA HIS A 217 7.93 5.23 -21.70
C HIS A 217 7.30 6.05 -20.56
N VAL A 218 6.09 6.61 -20.77
CA VAL A 218 5.31 7.30 -19.73
C VAL A 218 4.96 6.33 -18.59
N SER A 219 4.51 5.11 -18.92
CA SER A 219 4.22 4.04 -17.96
C SER A 219 5.45 3.59 -17.18
N GLY A 220 6.63 3.59 -17.83
CA GLY A 220 7.90 3.27 -17.17
C GLY A 220 8.28 4.31 -16.12
N ILE A 221 8.13 5.60 -16.42
CA ILE A 221 8.38 6.68 -15.45
C ILE A 221 7.45 6.56 -14.23
N THR A 222 6.16 6.25 -14.42
CA THR A 222 5.22 6.17 -13.30
C THR A 222 5.42 4.91 -12.45
N ALA A 223 5.56 3.74 -13.07
CA ALA A 223 5.44 2.46 -12.37
C ALA A 223 6.26 1.29 -12.96
N ALA A 224 7.41 1.52 -13.61
CA ALA A 224 8.36 0.41 -13.83
C ALA A 224 8.76 -0.23 -12.48
N LYS A 225 8.91 -1.56 -12.47
CA LYS A 225 8.94 -2.33 -11.23
C LYS A 225 10.30 -2.25 -10.51
N GLY A 226 10.51 -1.20 -9.73
CA GLY A 226 11.74 -0.96 -9.00
C GLY A 226 12.26 -2.10 -8.11
N ASP A 227 13.60 -2.16 -8.02
CA ASP A 227 14.43 -3.13 -7.29
C ASP A 227 14.32 -4.58 -7.79
N ASN A 228 14.02 -4.77 -9.08
CA ASN A 228 13.84 -6.09 -9.71
C ASN A 228 15.08 -6.59 -10.48
N GLY A 229 16.06 -5.72 -10.77
CA GLY A 229 17.30 -6.05 -11.47
C GLY A 229 17.22 -5.97 -13.00
N LEU A 230 16.17 -5.34 -13.53
CA LEU A 230 15.89 -5.08 -14.95
C LEU A 230 15.77 -3.56 -15.17
N GLY A 231 15.94 -3.13 -16.42
CA GLY A 231 15.53 -1.82 -16.91
C GLY A 231 15.73 -0.63 -15.96
N ILE A 232 14.61 -0.02 -15.58
CA ILE A 232 14.53 1.24 -14.83
C ILE A 232 13.57 1.12 -13.64
N THR A 233 13.73 1.99 -12.65
CA THR A 233 12.72 2.14 -11.60
C THR A 233 11.65 3.17 -12.00
N GLY A 234 10.39 2.90 -11.68
CA GLY A 234 9.31 3.88 -11.71
C GLY A 234 9.28 4.72 -10.43
N ILE A 235 8.43 5.74 -10.40
CA ILE A 235 8.21 6.56 -9.18
C ILE A 235 7.50 5.75 -8.08
N ASN A 236 6.57 4.86 -8.44
CA ASN A 236 5.90 3.94 -7.51
C ASN A 236 6.16 2.49 -7.94
N TRP A 237 6.94 1.76 -7.15
CA TRP A 237 7.49 0.45 -7.51
C TRP A 237 6.47 -0.69 -7.44
N ASP A 238 5.27 -0.48 -6.91
CA ASP A 238 4.26 -1.54 -6.71
C ASP A 238 2.87 -1.15 -7.22
N ALA A 239 2.73 0.02 -7.85
CA ALA A 239 1.54 0.38 -8.59
C ALA A 239 1.36 -0.49 -9.83
N GLN A 240 0.12 -0.63 -10.30
CA GLN A 240 -0.19 -1.22 -11.60
C GLN A 240 -0.57 -0.15 -12.61
N VAL A 241 -0.18 -0.33 -13.87
CA VAL A 241 -0.57 0.55 -14.98
C VAL A 241 -1.85 0.04 -15.61
N MET A 242 -2.89 0.87 -15.63
CA MET A 242 -4.09 0.70 -16.46
C MET A 242 -3.89 1.54 -17.73
N PRO A 243 -3.60 0.93 -18.88
CA PRO A 243 -3.39 1.67 -20.13
C PRO A 243 -4.72 2.02 -20.82
N ILE A 244 -4.82 3.26 -21.30
CA ILE A 244 -5.91 3.72 -22.18
C ILE A 244 -5.29 4.37 -23.41
N ALA A 245 -5.60 3.88 -24.60
CA ALA A 245 -5.18 4.50 -25.86
C ALA A 245 -6.25 5.52 -26.30
N GLY A 246 -5.95 6.82 -26.19
CA GLY A 246 -6.88 7.90 -26.56
C GLY A 246 -6.39 9.33 -26.35
N ALA A 247 -5.10 9.60 -26.15
CA ALA A 247 -4.59 10.94 -25.80
C ALA A 247 -4.53 11.96 -26.95
N SER A 248 -4.96 11.60 -28.17
CA SER A 248 -4.81 12.45 -29.36
C SER A 248 -6.02 12.38 -30.31
N GLY A 249 -6.02 13.18 -31.37
CA GLY A 249 -7.11 13.26 -32.35
C GLY A 249 -8.02 14.47 -32.14
N ASN A 250 -9.14 14.30 -31.42
CA ASN A 250 -10.08 15.39 -31.13
C ASN A 250 -10.59 15.35 -29.68
N GLU A 251 -11.12 16.48 -29.21
CA GLU A 251 -11.56 16.67 -27.82
C GLU A 251 -12.56 15.61 -27.34
N ALA A 252 -13.51 15.18 -28.19
CA ALA A 252 -14.52 14.20 -27.81
C ALA A 252 -13.92 12.79 -27.62
N LEU A 253 -12.90 12.42 -28.41
CA LEU A 253 -12.17 11.16 -28.28
C LEU A 253 -11.37 11.15 -26.97
N VAL A 254 -10.62 12.22 -26.70
CA VAL A 254 -9.85 12.36 -25.45
C VAL A 254 -10.78 12.33 -24.24
N VAL A 255 -11.92 13.03 -24.28
CA VAL A 255 -12.94 12.99 -23.22
C VAL A 255 -13.55 11.58 -23.06
N SER A 256 -13.76 10.82 -24.14
CA SER A 256 -14.20 9.42 -24.02
C SER A 256 -13.14 8.49 -23.43
N ALA A 257 -11.85 8.78 -23.60
CA ALA A 257 -10.75 8.06 -22.96
C ALA A 257 -10.69 8.35 -21.44
N TYR A 258 -10.94 9.60 -21.04
CA TYR A 258 -11.14 9.94 -19.62
C TYR A 258 -12.40 9.32 -19.02
N GLY A 259 -13.44 9.06 -19.83
CA GLY A 259 -14.69 8.44 -19.39
C GLY A 259 -14.60 6.95 -19.04
N TYR A 260 -13.43 6.32 -19.22
CA TYR A 260 -13.15 4.94 -18.85
C TYR A 260 -12.75 4.77 -17.35
N VAL A 261 -12.45 5.87 -16.65
CA VAL A 261 -11.81 5.91 -15.31
C VAL A 261 -12.75 6.45 -14.24
#